data_AF-A0A2R6NTV8-F1
#
_entry.id   AF-A0A2R6NTV8-F1
#
_cell.length_a   1.000
_cell.length_b   1.000
_cell.length_c   1.000
_cell.angle_alpha   90.00
_cell.angle_beta   90.00
_cell.angle_gamma   90.00
#
_symmetry.space_group_name_H-M   'P 1'
#
loop_
_entity.id
_entity.type
_entity.pdbx_description
1 polymer ?
#
loop_
_entity_poly.entity_id
_entity_poly.type
_entity_poly.pdbx_seq_one_letter_code
_entity_poly.pdbx_strand_id
1 'polypeptide(L)'
;MPPLPSTLGENTKLSIESLERRQKDLRDFQIPRLRSCTGPLVTQQQYAAELREDIEAFARQVEAYVAVDDEKGERNRKELRLVVDEFREGLARLRKDTRAALLASKRAIDATASSNRDELLRSSAVRETQDLNEKVA
;
A
#
# COMPACT_ATOMS: atom_id res chain seq x y z
N MET A 1 -15.36 13.79 -3.21
CA MET A 1 -16.09 14.23 -2.02
C MET A 1 -17.01 15.40 -2.37
N PRO A 2 -18.17 15.53 -1.71
CA PRO A 2 -18.91 16.80 -1.65
C PRO A 2 -18.04 17.90 -1.02
N PRO A 3 -18.28 19.19 -1.33
CA PRO A 3 -17.44 20.29 -0.86
C PRO A 3 -17.42 20.41 0.67
N LEU A 4 -16.25 20.73 1.23
CA LEU A 4 -16.10 20.96 2.67
C LEU A 4 -17.00 22.11 3.13
N PRO A 5 -17.71 21.98 4.26
CA PRO A 5 -18.54 23.05 4.79
C PRO A 5 -17.71 24.29 5.10
N SER A 6 -18.20 25.45 4.67
CA SER A 6 -17.53 26.74 4.89
C SER A 6 -17.39 27.10 6.39
N THR A 7 -18.15 26.46 7.26
CA THR A 7 -18.23 26.72 8.72
C THR A 7 -17.17 26.00 9.56
N LEU A 8 -16.40 25.06 9.00
CA LEU A 8 -15.32 24.39 9.73
C LEU A 8 -14.14 25.33 9.96
N GLY A 9 -13.47 25.18 11.11
CA GLY A 9 -12.25 25.92 11.43
C GLY A 9 -11.16 25.70 10.37
N GLU A 10 -10.33 26.72 10.13
CA GLU A 10 -9.26 26.68 9.12
C GLU A 10 -8.26 25.55 9.41
N ASN A 11 -7.88 25.36 10.68
CA ASN A 11 -7.04 24.25 11.10
C ASN A 11 -7.67 22.89 10.74
N THR A 12 -8.96 22.70 11.03
CA THR A 12 -9.73 21.48 10.70
C THR A 12 -9.76 21.22 9.19
N LYS A 13 -9.88 22.26 8.36
CA LYS A 13 -9.84 22.13 6.89
C LYS A 13 -8.46 21.69 6.39
N LEU A 14 -7.39 22.36 6.82
CA LEU A 14 -6.01 22.02 6.43
C LEU A 14 -5.65 20.58 6.81
N SER A 15 -6.12 20.19 7.98
CA SER A 15 -6.07 18.86 8.54
C SER A 15 -6.76 17.80 7.69
N ILE A 16 -8.01 18.05 7.27
CA ILE A 16 -8.76 17.18 6.36
C ILE A 16 -8.04 17.07 5.01
N GLU A 17 -7.60 18.18 4.42
CA GLU A 17 -6.85 18.18 3.15
C GLU A 17 -5.54 17.38 3.25
N SER A 18 -4.87 17.42 4.41
CA SER A 18 -3.68 16.60 4.67
C SER A 18 -4.00 15.11 4.68
N LEU A 19 -5.10 14.71 5.35
CA LEU A 19 -5.58 13.33 5.36
C LEU A 19 -5.98 12.86 3.96
N GLU A 20 -6.71 13.68 3.19
CA GLU A 20 -7.13 13.36 1.82
C GLU A 20 -5.91 13.11 0.92
N ARG A 21 -4.90 13.99 0.99
CA ARG A 21 -3.66 13.83 0.22
C ARG A 21 -2.93 12.54 0.59
N ARG A 22 -2.82 12.23 1.88
CA ARG A 22 -2.19 11.00 2.36
C ARG A 22 -2.96 9.76 1.93
N GLN A 23 -4.29 9.76 2.05
CA GLN A 23 -5.14 8.67 1.60
C GLN A 23 -5.00 8.44 0.08
N LYS A 24 -4.94 9.53 -0.69
CA LYS A 24 -4.74 9.48 -2.14
C LYS A 24 -3.39 8.89 -2.50
N ASP A 25 -2.30 9.33 -1.86
CA ASP A 25 -0.96 8.79 -2.09
C ASP A 25 -0.89 7.28 -1.78
N LEU A 26 -1.46 6.87 -0.64
CA LEU A 26 -1.53 5.46 -0.26
C LEU A 26 -2.27 4.62 -1.32
N ARG A 27 -3.43 5.10 -1.77
CA ARG A 27 -4.29 4.38 -2.72
C ARG A 27 -3.74 4.37 -4.14
N ASP A 28 -3.30 5.51 -4.64
CA ASP A 28 -3.02 5.72 -6.05
C ASP A 28 -1.54 5.48 -6.39
N PHE A 29 -0.64 5.52 -5.39
CA PHE A 29 0.79 5.35 -5.60
C PHE A 29 1.40 4.21 -4.79
N GLN A 30 1.37 4.26 -3.45
CA GLN A 30 2.14 3.32 -2.63
C GLN A 30 1.65 1.87 -2.72
N ILE A 31 0.33 1.65 -2.61
CA ILE A 31 -0.26 0.32 -2.71
C ILE A 31 -0.02 -0.29 -4.11
N PRO A 32 -0.27 0.43 -5.23
CA PRO A 32 0.08 -0.05 -6.56
C PRO A 32 1.56 -0.37 -6.71
N ARG A 33 2.46 0.49 -6.21
CA ARG A 33 3.92 0.28 -6.25
C ARG A 33 4.32 -1.03 -5.56
N LEU A 34 3.77 -1.29 -4.38
CA LEU A 34 3.99 -2.56 -3.69
C LEU A 34 3.41 -3.73 -4.48
N ARG A 35 2.18 -3.61 -4.99
CA ARG A 35 1.48 -4.70 -5.70
C ARG A 35 2.23 -5.15 -6.97
N SER A 36 2.78 -4.20 -7.73
CA SER A 36 3.53 -4.48 -8.96
C SER A 36 5.02 -4.74 -8.72
N CYS A 37 5.45 -4.87 -7.47
CA CYS A 37 6.85 -5.14 -7.16
C CYS A 37 7.21 -6.59 -7.55
N THR A 38 8.01 -6.73 -8.61
CA THR A 38 8.59 -8.00 -9.09
C THR A 38 10.10 -8.08 -8.88
N GLY A 39 10.68 -7.05 -8.27
CA GLY A 39 12.12 -6.93 -8.01
C GLY A 39 12.61 -7.75 -6.81
N PRO A 40 13.82 -7.46 -6.31
CA PRO A 40 14.41 -8.18 -5.18
C PRO A 40 13.52 -8.16 -3.94
N LEU A 41 13.51 -9.27 -3.18
CA LEU A 41 12.72 -9.40 -1.95
C LEU A 41 13.01 -8.26 -0.95
N VAL A 42 14.26 -7.80 -0.86
CA VAL A 42 14.65 -6.69 0.02
C VAL A 42 13.89 -5.41 -0.32
N THR A 43 13.77 -5.06 -1.60
CA THR A 43 13.03 -3.87 -2.05
C THR A 43 11.54 -4.00 -1.74
N GLN A 44 10.97 -5.20 -1.93
CA GLN A 44 9.58 -5.47 -1.59
C GLN A 44 9.33 -5.30 -0.08
N GLN A 45 10.25 -5.78 0.76
CA GLN A 45 10.17 -5.64 2.22
C GLN A 45 10.28 -4.17 2.66
N GLN A 46 11.15 -3.38 2.03
CA GLN A 46 11.25 -1.94 2.26
C GLN A 46 9.92 -1.24 1.96
N TYR A 47 9.34 -1.47 0.78
CA TYR A 47 8.04 -0.90 0.42
C TYR A 47 6.92 -1.33 1.37
N ALA A 48 6.94 -2.58 1.84
CA ALA A 48 5.96 -3.08 2.79
C ALA A 48 6.10 -2.43 4.18
N ALA A 49 7.33 -2.16 4.63
CA ALA A 49 7.62 -1.48 5.89
C ALA A 49 7.17 -0.01 5.82
N GLU A 50 7.57 0.73 4.79
CA GLU A 50 7.17 2.12 4.54
C GLU A 50 5.63 2.25 4.53
N LEU A 51 4.95 1.40 3.75
CA LEU A 51 3.50 1.43 3.63
C LEU A 51 2.79 1.12 4.96
N ARG A 52 3.38 0.26 5.79
CA ARG A 52 2.84 -0.05 7.12
C ARG A 52 2.95 1.17 8.03
N GLU A 53 4.11 1.82 8.08
CA GLU A 53 4.32 3.03 8.87
C GLU A 53 3.38 4.15 8.45
N ASP A 54 3.19 4.35 7.14
CA ASP A 54 2.29 5.38 6.63
C ASP A 54 0.81 5.09 6.93
N ILE A 55 0.37 3.83 6.90
CA ILE A 55 -0.98 3.43 7.32
C ILE A 55 -1.17 3.62 8.82
N GLU A 56 -0.16 3.33 9.63
CA GLU A 56 -0.21 3.55 11.09
C GLU A 56 -0.22 5.07 11.41
N ALA A 57 0.55 5.87 10.68
CA ALA A 57 0.49 7.33 10.77
C ALA A 57 -0.89 7.88 10.37
N PHE A 58 -1.44 7.43 9.24
CA PHE A 58 -2.79 7.81 8.81
C PHE A 58 -3.84 7.42 9.85
N ALA A 59 -3.77 6.21 10.40
CA ALA A 59 -4.69 5.75 11.44
C ALA A 59 -4.63 6.63 12.71
N ARG A 60 -3.41 6.97 13.17
CA ARG A 60 -3.24 7.87 14.32
C ARG A 60 -3.82 9.26 14.07
N GLN A 61 -3.65 9.80 12.86
CA GLN A 61 -4.21 11.09 12.49
C GLN A 61 -5.75 11.04 12.47
N VAL A 62 -6.35 10.00 11.89
CA VAL A 62 -7.81 9.80 11.89
C VAL A 62 -8.37 9.73 13.31
N GLU A 63 -7.76 8.96 14.20
CA GLU A 63 -8.22 8.86 15.59
C GLU A 63 -8.00 10.17 16.39
N ALA A 64 -6.95 10.94 16.08
CA ALA A 64 -6.74 12.23 16.70
C ALA A 64 -7.92 13.20 16.42
N TYR A 65 -8.54 13.16 15.23
CA TYR A 65 -9.71 14.00 14.93
C TYR A 65 -10.97 13.60 15.71
N VAL A 66 -11.11 12.32 16.06
CA VAL A 66 -12.24 11.85 16.86
C VAL A 66 -12.19 12.47 18.26
N ALA A 67 -10.98 12.76 18.77
CA ALA A 67 -10.76 13.36 20.08
C ALA A 67 -10.86 14.90 20.08
N VAL A 68 -10.88 15.55 18.91
CA VAL A 68 -11.04 17.00 18.79
C VAL A 68 -12.53 17.34 18.79
N ASP A 69 -13.10 17.45 19.98
CA ASP A 69 -14.50 17.85 20.22
C ASP A 69 -14.69 19.40 20.19
N ASP A 70 -13.67 20.13 19.72
CA ASP A 70 -13.55 21.59 19.78
C ASP A 70 -14.37 22.35 18.73
N GLU A 71 -15.07 21.66 17.82
CA GLU A 71 -15.91 22.31 16.82
C GLU A 71 -17.16 22.92 17.47
N LYS A 72 -17.31 24.24 17.35
CA LYS A 72 -18.44 24.98 17.90
C LYS A 72 -19.72 24.67 17.11
N GLY A 73 -20.59 23.85 17.69
CA GLY A 73 -21.94 23.60 17.22
C GLY A 73 -22.22 22.15 16.85
N GLU A 74 -23.44 21.70 17.12
CA GLU A 74 -23.87 20.31 16.89
C GLU A 74 -23.80 19.91 15.40
N ARG A 75 -24.09 20.87 14.50
CA ARG A 75 -24.01 20.65 13.05
C ARG A 75 -22.58 20.38 12.57
N ASN A 76 -21.61 21.24 12.94
CA ASN A 76 -20.21 21.05 12.56
C ASN A 76 -19.66 19.72 13.13
N ARG A 77 -20.01 19.37 14.37
CA ARG A 77 -19.62 18.08 14.96
C ARG A 77 -20.20 16.90 14.20
N LYS A 78 -21.47 16.97 13.79
CA LYS A 78 -22.10 15.90 13.00
C LYS A 78 -21.44 15.76 11.62
N GLU A 79 -21.15 16.87 10.95
CA GLU A 79 -20.48 16.88 9.65
C GLU A 79 -19.03 16.34 9.76
N LEU A 80 -18.28 16.76 10.78
CA LEU A 80 -16.93 16.24 11.05
C LEU A 80 -16.95 14.74 11.32
N ARG A 81 -17.93 14.22 12.07
CA ARG A 81 -18.09 12.77 12.28
C ARG A 81 -18.27 12.01 10.98
N LEU A 82 -19.08 12.52 10.05
CA LEU A 82 -19.28 11.89 8.74
C LEU A 82 -17.96 11.82 7.95
N VAL A 83 -17.17 12.89 7.97
CA VAL A 83 -15.86 12.92 7.30
C VAL A 83 -14.88 11.94 7.96
N VAL A 84 -14.85 11.88 9.28
CA VAL A 84 -14.00 10.93 10.03
C VAL A 84 -14.42 9.48 9.78
N ASP A 85 -15.72 9.21 9.71
CA ASP A 85 -16.25 7.88 9.41
C ASP A 85 -15.87 7.46 7.97
N GLU A 86 -15.93 8.38 7.00
CA GLU A 86 -15.41 8.13 5.64
C GLU A 86 -13.91 7.79 5.66
N PHE A 87 -13.10 8.50 6.44
CA PHE A 87 -11.69 8.16 6.60
C PHE A 87 -11.45 6.83 7.31
N ARG A 88 -12.28 6.44 8.27
CA ARG A 88 -12.21 5.12 8.94
C ARG A 88 -12.56 3.99 7.97
N GLU A 89 -13.60 4.16 7.15
CA GLU A 89 -13.91 3.24 6.08
C GLU A 89 -12.78 3.16 5.05
N GLY A 90 -12.22 4.32 4.68
CA GLY A 90 -11.03 4.43 3.83
C GLY A 90 -9.84 3.66 4.39
N LEU A 91 -9.54 3.82 5.68
CA LEU A 91 -8.47 3.10 6.38
C LEU A 91 -8.70 1.58 6.36
N ALA A 92 -9.95 1.13 6.57
CA ALA A 92 -10.28 -0.29 6.50
C ALA A 92 -10.04 -0.87 5.10
N ARG A 93 -10.39 -0.12 4.04
CA ARG A 93 -10.11 -0.49 2.64
C ARG A 93 -8.61 -0.53 2.37
N LEU A 94 -7.87 0.52 2.76
CA LEU A 94 -6.41 0.59 2.60
C LEU A 94 -5.71 -0.60 3.27
N ARG A 95 -6.08 -0.95 4.51
CA ARG A 95 -5.53 -2.12 5.20
C ARG A 95 -5.79 -3.43 4.45
N LYS A 96 -6.98 -3.60 3.86
CA LYS A 96 -7.32 -4.77 3.04
C LYS A 96 -6.47 -4.80 1.76
N ASP A 97 -6.38 -3.67 1.07
CA ASP A 97 -5.66 -3.54 -0.19
C ASP A 97 -4.15 -3.71 -0.03
N THR A 98 -3.58 -3.24 1.08
CA THR A 98 -2.19 -3.48 1.45
C THR A 98 -1.89 -4.95 1.63
N ARG A 99 -2.73 -5.70 2.38
CA ARG A 99 -2.56 -7.16 2.52
C ARG A 99 -2.62 -7.86 1.16
N ALA A 100 -3.58 -7.48 0.32
CA ALA A 100 -3.70 -8.03 -1.03
C ALA A 100 -2.48 -7.70 -1.90
N ALA A 101 -1.96 -6.48 -1.84
CA ALA A 101 -0.75 -6.06 -2.57
C ALA A 101 0.52 -6.79 -2.10
N LEU A 102 0.64 -7.03 -0.79
CA LEU A 102 1.74 -7.80 -0.21
C LEU A 102 1.72 -9.26 -0.70
N LEU A 103 0.55 -9.90 -0.71
CA LEU A 103 0.40 -11.25 -1.21
C LEU A 103 0.64 -11.35 -2.72
N ALA A 104 0.17 -10.37 -3.48
CA ALA A 104 0.35 -10.32 -4.93
C ALA A 104 1.84 -10.17 -5.31
N SER A 105 2.56 -9.24 -4.69
CA SER A 105 4.00 -9.06 -4.94
C SER A 105 4.82 -10.26 -4.51
N LYS A 106 4.51 -10.85 -3.34
CA LYS A 106 5.18 -12.09 -2.92
C LYS A 106 5.00 -13.22 -3.94
N ARG A 107 3.77 -13.45 -4.41
CA ARG A 107 3.50 -14.46 -5.44
C ARG A 107 4.24 -14.18 -6.75
N ALA A 108 4.32 -12.91 -7.14
CA ALA A 108 5.03 -12.52 -8.35
C ALA A 108 6.55 -12.78 -8.24
N ILE A 109 7.15 -12.47 -7.08
CA ILE A 109 8.56 -12.75 -6.80
C ILE A 109 8.84 -14.26 -6.75
N ASP A 110 7.95 -15.02 -6.11
CA ASP A 110 8.10 -16.47 -6.02
C ASP A 110 8.00 -17.12 -7.42
N ALA A 111 7.09 -16.63 -8.27
CA ALA A 111 6.94 -17.09 -9.64
C ALA A 111 8.18 -16.80 -10.49
N THR A 112 8.76 -15.60 -10.42
CA THR A 112 9.99 -15.26 -11.16
C THR A 112 11.19 -16.06 -10.66
N ALA A 113 11.32 -16.28 -9.35
CA ALA A 113 12.37 -17.12 -8.78
C ALA A 113 12.27 -18.58 -9.28
N SER A 114 11.05 -19.13 -9.37
CA SER A 114 10.84 -20.48 -9.91
C SER A 114 11.20 -20.60 -11.38
N SER A 115 10.80 -19.62 -12.21
CA SER A 115 11.13 -19.58 -13.64
C SER A 115 12.64 -19.52 -13.87
N ASN A 116 13.34 -18.62 -13.16
CA ASN A 116 14.79 -18.48 -13.28
C ASN A 116 15.53 -19.76 -12.87
N ARG A 117 15.06 -20.45 -11.83
CA ARG A 117 15.63 -21.74 -11.41
C ARG A 117 15.45 -22.80 -12.49
N ASP A 118 14.26 -22.93 -13.06
CA ASP A 118 13.97 -23.92 -14.11
C ASP A 118 14.74 -23.65 -15.41
N GLU A 119 14.97 -22.38 -15.75
CA GLU A 119 15.83 -21.99 -16.88
C GLU A 119 17.30 -22.34 -16.62
N LEU A 120 17.82 -22.03 -15.44
CA LEU A 120 19.20 -22.39 -15.07
C LEU A 120 19.41 -23.90 -15.09
N LEU A 121 18.48 -24.68 -14.52
CA LEU A 121 18.56 -26.15 -14.54
C LEU A 121 18.48 -26.72 -15.96
N ARG A 122 17.60 -26.19 -16.82
CA ARG A 122 17.56 -26.59 -18.25
C ARG A 122 18.85 -26.26 -18.98
N SER A 123 19.42 -25.07 -18.76
CA SER A 123 20.67 -24.66 -19.41
C SER A 123 21.86 -25.54 -19.00
N SER A 124 21.91 -25.96 -17.73
CA SER A 124 22.93 -26.88 -17.24
C SER A 124 22.76 -28.29 -17.81
N ALA A 125 21.53 -28.79 -17.87
CA ALA A 125 21.24 -30.11 -18.45
C ALA A 125 21.60 -30.18 -19.94
N VAL A 126 21.29 -29.12 -20.72
CA VAL A 126 21.67 -29.05 -22.14
C VAL A 126 23.19 -29.07 -22.32
N ARG A 127 23.94 -28.31 -21.51
CA ARG A 127 25.41 -28.33 -21.54
C ARG A 127 25.99 -29.71 -21.23
N GLU A 128 25.47 -30.39 -20.21
CA GLU A 128 25.92 -31.74 -19.85
C GLU A 128 25.68 -32.75 -20.97
N THR A 129 24.53 -32.70 -21.67
CA THR A 129 24.29 -33.57 -22.83
C THR A 129 25.21 -33.28 -24.03
N GLN A 130 25.65 -32.03 -24.19
CA GLN A 130 26.55 -31.64 -25.27
C GLN A 130 27.98 -32.12 -24.99
N ASP A 131 28.47 -31.94 -23.76
CA ASP A 131 29.78 -32.45 -23.30
C ASP A 131 29.89 -33.99 -23.35
N LEU A 132 28.78 -34.71 -23.10
CA LEU A 132 28.74 -36.17 -23.20
C LEU A 132 28.82 -36.65 -24.64
N ASN A 133 28.19 -35.95 -25.59
CA ASN A 133 28.24 -36.30 -27.01
C ASN A 133 29.62 -36.03 -27.63
N GLU A 134 30.34 -34.99 -27.18
CA GLU A 134 31.70 -34.69 -27.68
C GLU A 134 32.77 -35.67 -27.20
N LYS A 135 32.56 -36.36 -26.07
CA LYS A 135 33.50 -37.38 -25.55
C LYS A 135 33.35 -38.77 -26.17
N VAL A 136 32.31 -38.99 -26.97
CA VAL A 136 31.99 -40.29 -27.61
C VAL A 136 32.34 -40.30 -29.10
N ALA A 137 32.75 -39.17 -29.68
CA ALA A 137 33.26 -39.04 -31.04
C ALA A 137 34.79 -39.04 -31.07
#